data_AF-A0A317T5A3-F1
#
_entry.id   AF-A0A317T5A3-F1
#
_cell.length_a   1.000
_cell.length_b   1.000
_cell.length_c   1.000
_cell.angle_alpha   90.00
_cell.angle_beta   90.00
_cell.angle_gamma   90.00
#
_symmetry.space_group_name_H-M   'P 1'
#
loop_
_entity.id
_entity.type
_entity.pdbx_description
1 polymer ?
#
loop_
_entity_poly.entity_id
_entity_poly.type
_entity_poly.pdbx_seq_one_letter_code
_entity_poly.pdbx_strand_id
1 'polypeptide(L)'
;MKHFFLPFEKKQGFSYSAKSIEQLSEYEKYQLSFHPERPKYLDYLDIFKEVEECLQTNTYGGCLIQTHKAMLDTPKGALKVMLIGQQSAPTSDFEHLQELMQKNGFAEQWNQGMPTPASYERALKAIEIAELENRLIITLIDTPGADPTEEAETGGIAWKIGRCMQALAETPVPTISVIMNRGCSGGAIALTGCDRVLAMENATYLVISPEACSSILFRTRAKANYAAEISQITAREAHFHGIVDALVAEPEGPAHRFPNAAIASLKQSLISHATELATIPSEKIFSERVERWKAIGQWDEMQESDIALFERNISRCLKKPAGGFYIKRHKGCRNNDKERIYDPVFFPDLLRNNYVCPECGYRYTRLSAKDYIKHALDKGSFREHPDTRRIVDRDILLFPKYREKLEEARLATGQASAFITGDGMVFGQDVVFCATDFGFLGGSFCMSTGEKIWRACETAIQRRCPIILQAAGGGARMHEGCSSMVSIPKVHVALSRVEKASLPVITIVTDPTLGGVAIGIGSRGVQLFEYNAGNIGFSGKRVIEQYTGKKTSRGFQTTRWLEEKGYAKHIVKPENLRHRLSLIIEAHRKTIAS
;
A
#
# COMPACT_ATOMS: atom_id res chain seq x y z
N MET A 1 -36.44 -1.26 -12.73
CA MET A 1 -36.12 0.01 -13.42
C MET A 1 -35.00 -0.35 -14.39
N LYS A 2 -35.14 -0.13 -15.71
CA LYS A 2 -34.17 -0.70 -16.66
C LYS A 2 -32.75 -0.12 -16.57
N HIS A 3 -32.64 1.13 -16.15
CA HIS A 3 -31.35 1.81 -16.01
C HIS A 3 -31.26 2.51 -14.67
N PHE A 4 -30.05 2.55 -14.11
CA PHE A 4 -29.71 3.38 -12.99
C PHE A 4 -29.41 4.80 -13.47
N PHE A 5 -29.80 5.79 -12.66
CA PHE A 5 -29.49 7.19 -12.92
C PHE A 5 -28.99 7.85 -11.64
N LEU A 6 -27.76 8.37 -11.70
CA LEU A 6 -27.18 9.22 -10.68
C LEU A 6 -27.99 10.53 -10.54
N PRO A 7 -27.98 11.17 -9.36
CA PRO A 7 -28.77 12.38 -9.12
C PRO A 7 -28.51 13.51 -10.13
N PHE A 8 -27.26 13.69 -10.56
CA PHE A 8 -26.91 14.74 -11.53
C PHE A 8 -27.34 14.42 -12.96
N GLU A 9 -27.48 13.14 -13.32
CA GLU A 9 -27.95 12.74 -14.65
C GLU A 9 -29.43 13.11 -14.89
N LYS A 10 -30.17 13.35 -13.81
CA LYS A 10 -31.58 13.78 -13.84
C LYS A 10 -31.75 15.29 -13.97
N LYS A 11 -30.66 16.08 -13.91
CA LYS A 11 -30.71 17.54 -14.02
C LYS A 11 -31.04 17.93 -15.47
N GLN A 12 -31.90 18.92 -15.65
CA GLN A 12 -32.28 19.43 -16.97
C GLN A 12 -31.04 19.97 -17.70
N GLY A 13 -30.84 19.56 -18.97
CA GLY A 13 -29.72 19.98 -19.80
C GLY A 13 -28.42 19.17 -19.59
N PHE A 14 -28.40 18.18 -18.69
CA PHE A 14 -27.28 17.24 -18.62
C PHE A 14 -27.24 16.36 -19.87
N SER A 15 -26.03 16.14 -20.39
CA SER A 15 -25.75 15.22 -21.49
C SER A 15 -24.52 14.38 -21.14
N TYR A 16 -24.28 13.31 -21.89
CA TYR A 16 -23.07 12.50 -21.75
C TYR A 16 -21.89 13.01 -22.60
N SER A 17 -21.96 14.23 -23.12
CA SER A 17 -20.85 14.83 -23.87
C SER A 17 -19.63 15.08 -22.97
N ALA A 18 -18.43 15.05 -23.56
CA ALA A 18 -17.18 15.34 -22.84
C ALA A 18 -17.24 16.67 -22.05
N LYS A 19 -17.85 17.71 -22.65
CA LYS A 19 -18.05 19.01 -21.99
C LYS A 19 -18.93 18.90 -20.74
N SER A 20 -20.02 18.14 -20.80
CA SER A 20 -20.90 17.94 -19.64
C SER A 20 -20.22 17.14 -18.52
N ILE A 21 -19.41 16.15 -18.87
CA ILE A 21 -18.63 15.36 -17.90
C ILE A 21 -17.55 16.22 -17.24
N GLU A 22 -16.86 17.06 -18.00
CA GLU A 22 -15.81 17.94 -17.48
C GLU A 22 -16.34 18.96 -16.46
N GLN A 23 -17.61 19.38 -16.61
CA GLN A 23 -18.30 20.29 -15.69
C GLN A 23 -18.78 19.63 -14.39
N LEU A 24 -18.69 18.30 -14.26
CA LEU A 24 -19.04 17.60 -13.03
C LEU A 24 -18.04 17.94 -11.93
N SER A 25 -18.52 17.98 -10.68
CA SER A 25 -17.64 18.01 -9.52
C SER A 25 -16.81 16.72 -9.44
N GLU A 26 -15.66 16.78 -8.75
CA GLU A 26 -14.80 15.61 -8.56
C GLU A 26 -15.51 14.45 -7.87
N TYR A 27 -16.48 14.75 -7.01
CA TYR A 27 -17.32 13.73 -6.39
C TYR A 27 -18.33 13.09 -7.36
N GLU A 28 -18.92 13.88 -8.25
CA GLU A 28 -19.81 13.35 -9.30
C GLU A 28 -19.02 12.50 -10.32
N LYS A 29 -17.77 12.88 -10.67
CA LYS A 29 -16.85 12.03 -11.45
C LYS A 29 -16.48 10.75 -10.70
N TYR A 30 -16.24 10.83 -9.40
CA TYR A 30 -16.06 9.65 -8.56
C TYR A 30 -17.29 8.73 -8.61
N GLN A 31 -18.51 9.27 -8.53
CA GLN A 31 -19.74 8.50 -8.68
C GLN A 31 -19.87 7.81 -10.04
N LEU A 32 -19.43 8.46 -11.13
CA LEU A 32 -19.34 7.81 -12.45
C LEU A 32 -18.45 6.57 -12.39
N SER A 33 -17.27 6.66 -11.77
CA SER A 33 -16.29 5.56 -11.79
C SER A 33 -16.76 4.25 -11.15
N PHE A 34 -17.78 4.26 -10.29
CA PHE A 34 -18.39 3.05 -9.71
C PHE A 34 -19.88 2.91 -10.04
N HIS A 35 -20.34 3.56 -11.11
CA HIS A 35 -21.72 3.40 -11.60
C HIS A 35 -22.01 1.90 -11.84
N PRO A 36 -23.15 1.36 -11.37
CA PRO A 36 -23.42 -0.09 -11.41
C PRO A 36 -23.34 -0.66 -12.83
N GLU A 37 -23.83 0.10 -13.82
CA GLU A 37 -23.82 -0.28 -15.24
C GLU A 37 -22.48 -0.09 -15.97
N ARG A 38 -21.41 0.38 -15.32
CA ARG A 38 -20.09 0.37 -15.99
C ARG A 38 -19.64 -1.08 -16.23
N PRO A 39 -19.04 -1.39 -17.40
CA PRO A 39 -18.48 -2.72 -17.67
C PRO A 39 -17.58 -3.19 -16.52
N LYS A 40 -17.75 -4.44 -16.13
CA LYS A 40 -16.97 -5.16 -15.14
C LYS A 40 -15.90 -6.00 -15.85
N TYR A 41 -14.99 -6.61 -15.10
CA TYR A 41 -13.90 -7.39 -15.68
C TYR A 41 -14.37 -8.44 -16.68
N LEU A 42 -15.43 -9.20 -16.37
CA LEU A 42 -15.94 -10.24 -17.25
C LEU A 42 -16.44 -9.70 -18.60
N ASP A 43 -16.98 -8.48 -18.64
CA ASP A 43 -17.44 -7.84 -19.88
C ASP A 43 -16.26 -7.50 -20.82
N TYR A 44 -15.07 -7.26 -20.26
CA TYR A 44 -13.86 -6.99 -21.04
C TYR A 44 -13.18 -8.25 -21.59
N LEU A 45 -13.66 -9.46 -21.25
CA LEU A 45 -13.12 -10.70 -21.82
C LEU A 45 -13.36 -10.80 -23.33
N ASP A 46 -14.38 -10.12 -23.86
CA ASP A 46 -14.71 -10.02 -25.29
C ASP A 46 -13.57 -9.42 -26.15
N ILE A 47 -12.59 -8.77 -25.52
CA ILE A 47 -11.38 -8.28 -26.18
C ILE A 47 -10.53 -9.45 -26.72
N PHE A 48 -10.54 -10.59 -26.02
CA PHE A 48 -9.60 -11.69 -26.17
C PHE A 48 -10.22 -12.90 -26.88
N LYS A 49 -9.36 -13.80 -27.37
CA LYS A 49 -9.73 -15.09 -27.96
C LYS A 49 -9.29 -16.25 -27.07
N GLU A 50 -9.89 -17.42 -27.28
CA GLU A 50 -9.52 -18.65 -26.56
C GLU A 50 -9.49 -18.45 -25.03
N VAL A 51 -10.51 -17.75 -24.51
CA VAL A 51 -10.61 -17.41 -23.10
C VAL A 51 -10.98 -18.67 -22.30
N GLU A 52 -10.10 -19.07 -21.40
CA GLU A 52 -10.26 -20.22 -20.51
C GLU A 52 -10.13 -19.77 -19.05
N GLU A 53 -11.08 -20.14 -18.19
CA GLU A 53 -10.97 -19.92 -16.74
C GLU A 53 -9.68 -20.59 -16.22
N CYS A 54 -8.89 -19.84 -15.46
CA CYS A 54 -7.67 -20.33 -14.86
C CYS A 54 -7.80 -20.24 -13.34
N LEU A 55 -7.60 -21.37 -12.63
CA LEU A 55 -7.83 -21.53 -11.19
C LEU A 55 -9.33 -21.46 -10.83
N GLN A 56 -9.86 -22.52 -10.23
CA GLN A 56 -11.28 -22.62 -9.88
C GLN A 56 -11.76 -21.43 -9.07
N THR A 57 -12.87 -20.84 -9.50
CA THR A 57 -13.70 -19.94 -8.69
C THR A 57 -14.42 -20.70 -7.58
N ASN A 58 -14.30 -20.23 -6.33
CA ASN A 58 -15.19 -20.72 -5.28
C ASN A 58 -16.54 -20.02 -5.47
N THR A 59 -17.61 -20.81 -5.52
CA THR A 59 -19.01 -20.40 -5.78
C THR A 59 -19.57 -19.41 -4.75
N TYR A 60 -18.82 -19.12 -3.67
CA TYR A 60 -19.24 -18.27 -2.55
C TYR A 60 -18.17 -17.24 -2.24
N GLY A 61 -18.08 -16.16 -3.01
CA GLY A 61 -17.46 -14.90 -2.58
C GLY A 61 -16.01 -14.87 -2.14
N GLY A 62 -15.32 -16.01 -2.16
CA GLY A 62 -13.98 -16.14 -1.61
C GLY A 62 -12.94 -15.45 -2.48
N CYS A 63 -13.26 -15.15 -3.74
CA CYS A 63 -12.28 -14.64 -4.68
C CYS A 63 -12.89 -13.71 -5.72
N LEU A 64 -12.81 -12.41 -5.44
CA LEU A 64 -13.24 -11.32 -6.32
C LEU A 64 -12.22 -11.01 -7.41
N ILE A 65 -11.02 -11.58 -7.30
CA ILE A 65 -10.04 -11.58 -8.39
C ILE A 65 -10.29 -12.83 -9.23
N GLN A 66 -10.70 -12.62 -10.47
CA GLN A 66 -10.96 -13.64 -11.48
C GLN A 66 -9.73 -13.77 -12.37
N THR A 67 -9.44 -14.99 -12.84
CA THR A 67 -8.21 -15.26 -13.58
C THR A 67 -8.48 -16.13 -14.80
N HIS A 68 -7.92 -15.74 -15.95
CA HIS A 68 -8.19 -16.40 -17.23
C HIS A 68 -6.92 -16.48 -18.08
N LYS A 69 -6.74 -17.59 -18.80
CA LYS A 69 -5.78 -17.68 -19.90
C LYS A 69 -6.49 -17.25 -21.17
N ALA A 70 -5.80 -16.50 -22.03
CA ALA A 70 -6.37 -16.11 -23.31
C ALA A 70 -5.29 -15.80 -24.36
N MET A 71 -5.74 -15.44 -25.56
CA MET A 71 -4.95 -14.93 -26.67
C MET A 71 -5.37 -13.48 -26.99
N LEU A 72 -4.40 -12.59 -27.13
CA LEU A 72 -4.59 -11.23 -27.62
C LEU A 72 -4.04 -11.11 -29.04
N ASP A 73 -4.91 -10.90 -30.02
CA ASP A 73 -4.49 -10.66 -31.40
C ASP A 73 -3.81 -9.30 -31.53
N THR A 74 -2.59 -9.29 -32.07
CA THR A 74 -1.87 -8.06 -32.41
C THR A 74 -1.45 -8.05 -33.88
N PRO A 75 -1.11 -6.89 -34.47
CA PRO A 75 -0.56 -6.83 -35.81
C PRO A 75 0.72 -7.66 -36.02
N LYS A 76 1.45 -7.99 -34.94
CA LYS A 76 2.68 -8.79 -34.97
C LYS A 76 2.45 -10.28 -34.64
N GLY A 77 1.20 -10.70 -34.49
CA GLY A 77 0.82 -12.06 -34.12
C GLY A 77 0.05 -12.13 -32.80
N ALA A 78 -0.56 -13.28 -32.54
CA ALA A 78 -1.32 -13.50 -31.31
C ALA A 78 -0.37 -13.69 -30.11
N LEU A 79 -0.61 -12.95 -29.03
CA LEU A 79 0.14 -13.03 -27.78
C LEU A 79 -0.62 -13.88 -26.77
N LYS A 80 0.07 -14.79 -26.08
CA LYS A 80 -0.51 -15.50 -24.93
C LYS A 80 -0.58 -14.54 -23.75
N VAL A 81 -1.75 -14.41 -23.16
CA VAL A 81 -1.97 -13.52 -22.00
C VAL A 81 -2.53 -14.28 -20.81
N MET A 82 -2.14 -13.83 -19.61
CA MET A 82 -2.78 -14.17 -18.34
C MET A 82 -3.55 -12.94 -17.88
N LEU A 83 -4.86 -13.08 -17.71
CA LEU A 83 -5.76 -12.02 -17.26
C LEU A 83 -6.01 -12.17 -15.76
N ILE A 84 -5.86 -11.08 -15.01
CA ILE A 84 -6.10 -11.03 -13.55
C ILE A 84 -7.01 -9.83 -13.26
N GLY A 85 -8.29 -10.08 -13.05
CA GLY A 85 -9.31 -9.04 -13.00
C GLY A 85 -10.08 -8.95 -11.72
N GLN A 86 -10.27 -7.75 -11.19
CA GLN A 86 -11.18 -7.50 -10.08
C GLN A 86 -12.62 -7.41 -10.60
N GLN A 87 -13.46 -8.36 -10.20
CA GLN A 87 -14.88 -8.38 -10.50
C GLN A 87 -15.65 -7.82 -9.30
N SER A 88 -15.93 -6.51 -9.32
CA SER A 88 -16.55 -5.79 -8.20
C SER A 88 -18.03 -6.11 -7.96
N ALA A 89 -18.72 -6.65 -8.97
CA ALA A 89 -20.14 -6.98 -8.97
C ALA A 89 -20.43 -8.14 -9.95
N PRO A 90 -21.55 -8.87 -9.83
CA PRO A 90 -21.87 -10.02 -10.69
C PRO A 90 -22.03 -9.67 -12.17
N THR A 91 -22.58 -8.50 -12.48
CA THR A 91 -22.92 -8.08 -13.85
C THR A 91 -23.02 -6.56 -13.91
N SER A 92 -22.81 -5.98 -15.10
CA SER A 92 -23.13 -4.59 -15.41
C SER A 92 -24.57 -4.40 -15.92
N ASP A 93 -25.33 -5.46 -16.17
CA ASP A 93 -26.76 -5.37 -16.48
C ASP A 93 -27.52 -4.98 -15.20
N PHE A 94 -28.10 -3.78 -15.16
CA PHE A 94 -28.75 -3.28 -13.96
C PHE A 94 -30.01 -4.06 -13.58
N GLU A 95 -30.81 -4.49 -14.56
CA GLU A 95 -32.04 -5.24 -14.29
C GLU A 95 -31.68 -6.60 -13.67
N HIS A 96 -30.73 -7.30 -14.30
CA HIS A 96 -30.21 -8.56 -13.77
C HIS A 96 -29.52 -8.37 -12.40
N LEU A 97 -28.76 -7.29 -12.22
CA LEU A 97 -28.13 -6.96 -10.94
C LEU A 97 -29.19 -6.79 -9.84
N GLN A 98 -30.29 -6.07 -10.12
CA GLN A 98 -31.40 -5.90 -9.17
C GLN A 98 -32.02 -7.23 -8.77
N GLU A 99 -32.22 -8.14 -9.73
CA GLU A 99 -32.76 -9.49 -9.46
C GLU A 99 -31.82 -10.32 -8.59
N LEU A 100 -30.52 -10.31 -8.90
CA LEU A 100 -29.52 -11.03 -8.11
C LEU A 100 -29.40 -10.49 -6.69
N MET A 101 -29.42 -9.17 -6.52
CA MET A 101 -29.27 -8.53 -5.21
C MET A 101 -30.48 -8.75 -4.29
N GLN A 102 -31.64 -9.15 -4.83
CA GLN A 102 -32.81 -9.54 -4.03
C GLN A 102 -32.72 -10.99 -3.51
N LYS A 103 -31.81 -11.82 -4.03
CA LYS A 103 -31.63 -13.19 -3.56
C LYS A 103 -30.92 -13.20 -2.21
N ASN A 104 -31.53 -13.84 -1.22
CA ASN A 104 -30.98 -13.93 0.14
C ASN A 104 -29.55 -14.48 0.13
N GLY A 105 -28.62 -13.77 0.77
CA GLY A 105 -27.24 -14.20 0.92
C GLY A 105 -26.36 -14.00 -0.33
N PHE A 106 -26.91 -13.50 -1.44
CA PHE A 106 -26.14 -13.32 -2.67
C PHE A 106 -25.26 -12.07 -2.63
N ALA A 107 -25.77 -10.95 -2.11
CA ALA A 107 -25.02 -9.70 -2.02
C ALA A 107 -23.78 -9.83 -1.11
N GLU A 108 -23.91 -10.57 -0.01
CA GLU A 108 -22.84 -10.85 0.93
C GLU A 108 -21.67 -11.61 0.29
N GLN A 109 -21.95 -12.47 -0.69
CA GLN A 109 -20.91 -13.20 -1.43
C GLN A 109 -20.01 -12.24 -2.21
N TRP A 110 -20.50 -11.10 -2.66
CA TRP A 110 -19.67 -10.17 -3.43
C TRP A 110 -18.76 -9.31 -2.57
N ASN A 111 -18.81 -9.43 -1.23
CA ASN A 111 -18.02 -8.65 -0.27
C ASN A 111 -17.94 -7.15 -0.62
N GLN A 112 -19.03 -6.59 -1.16
CA GLN A 112 -19.11 -5.20 -1.65
C GLN A 112 -18.03 -4.83 -2.69
N GLY A 113 -17.49 -5.81 -3.42
CA GLY A 113 -16.41 -5.66 -4.38
C GLY A 113 -15.01 -5.54 -3.77
N MET A 114 -14.84 -5.82 -2.47
CA MET A 114 -13.56 -5.71 -1.78
C MET A 114 -12.81 -7.04 -1.74
N PRO A 115 -11.66 -7.18 -2.44
CA PRO A 115 -10.93 -8.44 -2.49
C PRO A 115 -10.45 -8.88 -1.10
N THR A 116 -10.60 -10.18 -0.85
CA THR A 116 -10.24 -10.89 0.38
C THR A 116 -8.81 -11.44 0.30
N PRO A 117 -8.26 -12.02 1.38
CA PRO A 117 -7.00 -12.76 1.31
C PRO A 117 -6.94 -13.82 0.21
N ALA A 118 -7.98 -14.63 0.06
CA ALA A 118 -8.04 -15.66 -0.98
C ALA A 118 -8.10 -15.06 -2.39
N SER A 119 -8.56 -13.82 -2.54
CA SER A 119 -8.48 -13.07 -3.81
C SER A 119 -7.02 -12.82 -4.23
N TYR A 120 -6.20 -12.29 -3.33
CA TYR A 120 -4.79 -12.03 -3.63
C TYR A 120 -3.97 -13.31 -3.77
N GLU A 121 -4.30 -14.37 -3.02
CA GLU A 121 -3.65 -15.67 -3.19
C GLU A 121 -3.89 -16.25 -4.60
N ARG A 122 -5.08 -16.05 -5.16
CA ARG A 122 -5.34 -16.43 -6.56
C ARG A 122 -4.52 -15.61 -7.54
N ALA A 123 -4.44 -14.29 -7.33
CA ALA A 123 -3.60 -13.43 -8.16
C ALA A 123 -2.14 -13.91 -8.18
N LEU A 124 -1.59 -14.28 -7.02
CA LEU A 124 -0.24 -14.84 -6.91
C LEU A 124 -0.06 -16.11 -7.75
N LYS A 125 -0.98 -17.08 -7.60
CA LYS A 125 -0.94 -18.33 -8.38
C LYS A 125 -1.05 -18.09 -9.88
N ALA A 126 -1.86 -17.10 -10.30
CA ALA A 126 -1.97 -16.74 -11.71
C ALA A 126 -0.71 -16.09 -12.26
N ILE A 127 -0.02 -15.25 -11.46
CA ILE A 127 1.30 -14.70 -11.82
C ILE A 127 2.29 -15.84 -12.00
N GLU A 128 2.37 -16.79 -11.06
CA GLU A 128 3.25 -17.97 -11.16
C GLU A 128 2.98 -18.80 -12.43
N ILE A 129 1.70 -19.05 -12.76
CA ILE A 129 1.32 -19.75 -14.00
C ILE A 129 1.73 -18.95 -15.24
N ALA A 130 1.56 -17.63 -15.22
CA ALA A 130 1.95 -16.78 -16.34
C ALA A 130 3.46 -16.85 -16.61
N GLU A 131 4.28 -16.91 -15.55
CA GLU A 131 5.73 -17.08 -15.67
C GLU A 131 6.09 -18.42 -16.30
N LEU A 132 5.51 -19.51 -15.79
CA LEU A 132 5.77 -20.86 -16.29
C LEU A 132 5.38 -21.04 -17.76
N GLU A 133 4.31 -20.37 -18.20
CA GLU A 133 3.78 -20.46 -19.56
C GLU A 133 4.25 -19.32 -20.48
N ASN A 134 5.12 -18.43 -20.00
CA ASN A 134 5.60 -17.23 -20.68
C ASN A 134 4.45 -16.38 -21.29
N ARG A 135 3.48 -16.04 -20.45
CA ARG A 135 2.32 -15.21 -20.81
C ARG A 135 2.49 -13.78 -20.35
N LEU A 136 2.15 -12.81 -21.20
CA LEU A 136 2.05 -11.41 -20.79
C LEU A 136 0.90 -11.28 -19.78
N ILE A 137 1.15 -10.61 -18.65
CA ILE A 137 0.14 -10.44 -17.59
C ILE A 137 -0.63 -9.14 -17.83
N ILE A 138 -1.95 -9.21 -17.86
CA ILE A 138 -2.83 -8.04 -17.91
C ILE A 138 -3.70 -8.04 -16.65
N THR A 139 -3.54 -7.01 -15.82
CA THR A 139 -4.39 -6.80 -14.64
C THR A 139 -5.48 -5.78 -14.95
N LEU A 140 -6.70 -6.05 -14.49
CA LEU A 140 -7.86 -5.17 -14.68
C LEU A 140 -8.47 -4.82 -13.32
N ILE A 141 -8.49 -3.53 -12.98
CA ILE A 141 -8.69 -3.04 -11.62
C ILE A 141 -10.06 -2.35 -11.51
N ASP A 142 -10.84 -2.82 -10.55
CA ASP A 142 -12.13 -2.28 -10.14
C ASP A 142 -12.43 -2.72 -8.70
N THR A 143 -12.13 -1.86 -7.73
CA THR A 143 -12.30 -2.16 -6.31
C THR A 143 -12.54 -0.91 -5.45
N PRO A 144 -13.43 -0.97 -4.44
CA PRO A 144 -13.54 0.04 -3.38
C PRO A 144 -12.35 0.06 -2.41
N GLY A 145 -11.47 -0.94 -2.47
CA GLY A 145 -10.43 -1.19 -1.48
C GLY A 145 -10.40 -2.66 -1.10
N ALA A 146 -9.38 -3.05 -0.34
CA ALA A 146 -9.28 -4.40 0.20
C ALA A 146 -10.16 -4.56 1.44
N ASP A 147 -10.58 -5.79 1.72
CA ASP A 147 -11.44 -6.13 2.86
C ASP A 147 -10.85 -5.64 4.21
N PRO A 148 -11.50 -4.70 4.92
CA PRO A 148 -10.99 -4.13 6.16
C PRO A 148 -11.56 -4.85 7.40
N THR A 149 -11.79 -6.15 7.34
CA THR A 149 -12.30 -6.95 8.48
C THR A 149 -11.20 -7.65 9.26
N GLU A 150 -11.50 -8.01 10.52
CA GLU A 150 -10.62 -8.85 11.33
C GLU A 150 -10.44 -10.26 10.74
N GLU A 151 -11.45 -10.76 10.02
CA GLU A 151 -11.36 -12.04 9.30
C GLU A 151 -10.33 -11.96 8.17
N ALA A 152 -10.36 -10.89 7.36
CA ALA A 152 -9.36 -10.65 6.33
C ALA A 152 -7.94 -10.50 6.91
N GLU A 153 -7.80 -9.85 8.06
CA GLU A 153 -6.52 -9.73 8.78
C GLU A 153 -6.05 -11.09 9.30
N THR A 154 -6.96 -11.94 9.78
CA THR A 154 -6.66 -13.32 10.17
C THR A 154 -6.16 -14.12 8.96
N GLY A 155 -6.71 -13.87 7.78
CA GLY A 155 -6.21 -14.41 6.52
C GLY A 155 -4.95 -13.72 5.98
N GLY A 156 -4.37 -12.74 6.69
CA GLY A 156 -3.07 -12.15 6.34
C GLY A 156 -3.12 -11.23 5.14
N ILE A 157 -4.20 -10.46 4.99
CA ILE A 157 -4.44 -9.62 3.80
C ILE A 157 -3.28 -8.66 3.50
N ALA A 158 -2.67 -8.04 4.51
CA ALA A 158 -1.53 -7.14 4.32
C ALA A 158 -0.36 -7.84 3.60
N TRP A 159 -0.02 -9.04 4.08
CA TRP A 159 1.10 -9.82 3.58
C TRP A 159 0.86 -10.31 2.16
N LYS A 160 -0.37 -10.75 1.87
CA LYS A 160 -0.74 -11.19 0.51
C LYS A 160 -0.73 -10.05 -0.50
N ILE A 161 -1.23 -8.86 -0.12
CA ILE A 161 -1.15 -7.65 -0.98
C ILE A 161 0.32 -7.30 -1.26
N GLY A 162 1.17 -7.30 -0.23
CA GLY A 162 2.61 -7.07 -0.38
C GLY A 162 3.27 -8.07 -1.32
N ARG A 163 2.93 -9.36 -1.20
CA ARG A 163 3.43 -10.43 -2.07
C ARG A 163 2.97 -10.25 -3.52
N CYS A 164 1.76 -9.79 -3.79
CA CYS A 164 1.32 -9.52 -5.17
C CYS A 164 2.19 -8.44 -5.84
N MET A 165 2.47 -7.35 -5.13
CA MET A 165 3.35 -6.30 -5.66
C MET A 165 4.78 -6.81 -5.88
N GLN A 166 5.29 -7.63 -4.96
CA GLN A 166 6.60 -8.26 -5.13
C GLN A 166 6.62 -9.17 -6.36
N ALA A 167 5.61 -10.03 -6.53
CA ALA A 167 5.53 -10.95 -7.66
C ALA A 167 5.49 -10.20 -9.00
N LEU A 168 4.66 -9.15 -9.12
CA LEU A 168 4.64 -8.29 -10.31
C LEU A 168 5.95 -7.52 -10.53
N ALA A 169 6.62 -7.11 -9.46
CA ALA A 169 7.93 -6.45 -9.58
C ALA A 169 9.02 -7.40 -10.10
N GLU A 170 8.97 -8.68 -9.69
CA GLU A 170 10.02 -9.67 -9.97
C GLU A 170 9.83 -10.45 -11.27
N THR A 171 8.58 -10.54 -11.74
CA THR A 171 8.18 -11.42 -12.83
C THR A 171 8.98 -11.17 -14.11
N PRO A 172 9.48 -12.22 -14.79
CA PRO A 172 10.26 -12.09 -16.01
C PRO A 172 9.42 -11.82 -17.26
N VAL A 173 8.08 -11.86 -17.16
CA VAL A 173 7.19 -11.59 -18.30
C VAL A 173 6.72 -10.12 -18.30
N PRO A 174 6.29 -9.57 -19.45
CA PRO A 174 5.75 -8.21 -19.48
C PRO A 174 4.41 -8.12 -18.77
N THR A 175 4.12 -6.96 -18.21
CA THR A 175 2.94 -6.70 -17.39
C THR A 175 2.26 -5.38 -17.77
N ILE A 176 0.94 -5.39 -17.91
CA ILE A 176 0.11 -4.21 -18.10
C ILE A 176 -0.96 -4.19 -17.02
N SER A 177 -1.19 -3.04 -16.38
CA SER A 177 -2.34 -2.84 -15.49
C SER A 177 -3.28 -1.82 -16.07
N VAL A 178 -4.58 -2.03 -15.89
CA VAL A 178 -5.65 -1.14 -16.39
C VAL A 178 -6.60 -0.81 -15.25
N ILE A 179 -6.69 0.47 -14.89
CA ILE A 179 -7.70 0.97 -13.96
C ILE A 179 -8.98 1.26 -14.76
N MET A 180 -9.95 0.35 -14.68
CA MET A 180 -11.16 0.40 -15.52
C MET A 180 -12.22 1.36 -14.97
N ASN A 181 -12.38 1.30 -13.65
CA ASN A 181 -13.49 1.89 -12.91
C ASN A 181 -12.90 2.62 -11.69
N ARG A 182 -13.22 2.20 -10.47
CA ARG A 182 -12.64 2.75 -9.25
C ARG A 182 -11.44 1.91 -8.83
N GLY A 183 -10.25 2.50 -8.76
CA GLY A 183 -9.07 1.88 -8.16
C GLY A 183 -8.78 2.50 -6.80
N CYS A 184 -9.10 1.80 -5.70
CA CYS A 184 -8.91 2.35 -4.36
C CYS A 184 -7.88 1.59 -3.50
N SER A 185 -6.96 2.35 -2.90
CA SER A 185 -6.09 1.97 -1.80
C SER A 185 -5.22 0.72 -2.07
N GLY A 186 -4.81 0.05 -0.99
CA GLY A 186 -4.09 -1.22 -1.01
C GLY A 186 -4.72 -2.29 -1.91
N GLY A 187 -6.04 -2.25 -2.09
CA GLY A 187 -6.73 -3.22 -2.92
C GLY A 187 -6.49 -3.06 -4.41
N ALA A 188 -6.40 -1.83 -4.90
CA ALA A 188 -6.01 -1.56 -6.27
C ALA A 188 -4.51 -1.77 -6.48
N ILE A 189 -3.67 -1.20 -5.59
CA ILE A 189 -2.24 -1.13 -5.88
C ILE A 189 -1.51 -2.46 -5.84
N ALA A 190 -2.11 -3.46 -5.18
CA ALA A 190 -1.68 -4.85 -5.23
C ALA A 190 -1.39 -5.35 -6.66
N LEU A 191 -2.09 -4.79 -7.65
CA LEU A 191 -2.05 -5.20 -9.05
C LEU A 191 -1.55 -4.11 -10.02
N THR A 192 -0.89 -3.05 -9.52
CA THR A 192 -0.43 -1.90 -10.34
C THR A 192 1.09 -1.81 -10.50
N GLY A 193 1.86 -2.72 -9.89
CA GLY A 193 3.32 -2.78 -9.96
C GLY A 193 3.87 -3.25 -11.31
N CYS A 194 3.36 -2.72 -12.42
CA CYS A 194 3.56 -3.24 -13.77
C CYS A 194 4.51 -2.39 -14.63
N ASP A 195 4.80 -2.89 -15.84
CA ASP A 195 5.61 -2.22 -16.87
C ASP A 195 4.85 -1.09 -17.57
N ARG A 196 3.51 -1.18 -17.60
CA ARG A 196 2.60 -0.12 -18.00
C ARG A 196 1.40 -0.07 -17.06
N VAL A 197 0.95 1.14 -16.75
CA VAL A 197 -0.28 1.46 -15.99
C VAL A 197 -1.14 2.34 -16.87
N LEU A 198 -2.28 1.81 -17.29
CA LEU A 198 -3.29 2.49 -18.07
C LEU A 198 -4.50 2.79 -17.18
N ALA A 199 -5.31 3.78 -17.56
CA ALA A 199 -6.57 4.03 -16.88
C ALA A 199 -7.63 4.50 -17.89
N MET A 200 -8.88 4.07 -17.71
CA MET A 200 -10.01 4.63 -18.46
C MET A 200 -10.17 6.10 -18.11
N GLU A 201 -10.55 6.93 -19.08
CA GLU A 201 -10.66 8.39 -18.92
C GLU A 201 -11.50 8.81 -17.70
N ASN A 202 -12.61 8.12 -17.45
CA ASN A 202 -13.52 8.39 -16.33
C ASN A 202 -13.30 7.47 -15.12
N ALA A 203 -12.15 6.80 -15.04
CA ALA A 203 -11.75 6.04 -13.87
C ALA A 203 -11.27 6.97 -12.74
N THR A 204 -11.26 6.43 -11.52
CA THR A 204 -10.62 7.10 -10.36
C THR A 204 -9.50 6.25 -9.80
N TYR A 205 -8.47 6.89 -9.27
CA TYR A 205 -7.34 6.25 -8.61
C TYR A 205 -7.01 6.96 -7.29
N LEU A 206 -7.44 6.36 -6.18
CA LEU A 206 -7.56 7.04 -4.89
C LEU A 206 -6.91 6.26 -3.74
N VAL A 207 -6.30 6.98 -2.80
CA VAL A 207 -5.73 6.40 -1.58
C VAL A 207 -6.81 5.80 -0.67
N ILE A 208 -7.98 6.46 -0.65
CA ILE A 208 -9.10 6.21 0.25
C ILE A 208 -10.33 6.92 -0.30
N SER A 209 -11.54 6.42 0.01
CA SER A 209 -12.77 7.06 -0.46
C SER A 209 -12.91 8.50 0.07
N PRO A 210 -13.59 9.40 -0.66
CA PRO A 210 -13.79 10.78 -0.20
C PRO A 210 -14.52 10.87 1.15
N GLU A 211 -15.47 9.98 1.43
CA GLU A 211 -16.21 9.93 2.69
C GLU A 211 -15.31 9.54 3.87
N ALA A 212 -14.45 8.54 3.66
CA ALA A 212 -13.52 8.09 4.67
C ALA A 212 -12.38 9.11 4.86
N CYS A 213 -11.91 9.74 3.79
CA CYS A 213 -11.01 10.89 3.84
C CYS A 213 -11.57 12.01 4.70
N SER A 214 -12.82 12.40 4.44
CA SER A 214 -13.52 13.41 5.22
C SER A 214 -13.62 13.01 6.70
N SER A 215 -13.96 11.75 6.99
CA SER A 215 -14.09 11.26 8.36
C SER A 215 -12.78 11.32 9.14
N ILE A 216 -11.65 11.03 8.48
CA ILE A 216 -10.33 11.02 9.11
C ILE A 216 -9.79 12.45 9.27
N LEU A 217 -9.78 13.25 8.20
CA LEU A 217 -9.13 14.56 8.20
C LEU A 217 -10.00 15.68 8.78
N PHE A 218 -11.32 15.62 8.56
CA PHE A 218 -12.26 16.65 8.97
C PHE A 218 -13.19 16.21 10.10
N ARG A 219 -13.06 14.97 10.59
CA ARG A 219 -13.88 14.39 11.67
C ARG A 219 -15.39 14.40 11.37
N THR A 220 -15.77 14.39 10.09
CA THR A 220 -17.16 14.36 9.61
C THR A 220 -17.23 13.64 8.27
N ARG A 221 -18.37 13.04 7.89
CA ARG A 221 -18.57 12.53 6.52
C ARG A 221 -19.12 13.59 5.55
N ALA A 222 -19.59 14.72 6.06
CA ALA A 222 -20.31 15.73 5.26
C ALA A 222 -19.43 16.53 4.29
N LYS A 223 -18.09 16.43 4.38
CA LYS A 223 -17.15 17.11 3.48
C LYS A 223 -16.56 16.19 2.42
N ALA A 224 -17.28 15.13 2.03
CA ALA A 224 -16.83 14.18 1.02
C ALA A 224 -16.53 14.85 -0.33
N ASN A 225 -17.37 15.79 -0.79
CA ASN A 225 -17.14 16.51 -2.05
C ASN A 225 -15.85 17.31 -2.02
N TYR A 226 -15.67 18.11 -0.96
CA TYR A 226 -14.44 18.87 -0.74
C TYR A 226 -13.21 17.97 -0.62
N ALA A 227 -13.35 16.81 0.05
CA ALA A 227 -12.28 15.83 0.16
C ALA A 227 -11.89 15.24 -1.20
N ALA A 228 -12.85 14.97 -2.08
CA ALA A 228 -12.60 14.51 -3.45
C ALA A 228 -11.80 15.55 -4.24
N GLU A 229 -12.22 16.82 -4.20
CA GLU A 229 -11.59 17.93 -4.92
C GLU A 229 -10.11 18.11 -4.53
N ILE A 230 -9.83 18.24 -3.23
CA ILE A 230 -8.45 18.48 -2.76
C ILE A 230 -7.54 17.24 -2.86
N SER A 231 -8.09 16.07 -3.15
CA SER A 231 -7.35 14.80 -3.22
C SER A 231 -7.00 14.39 -4.65
N GLN A 232 -7.46 15.12 -5.68
CA GLN A 232 -7.15 14.88 -7.11
C GLN A 232 -7.29 13.40 -7.52
N ILE A 233 -8.50 12.87 -7.39
CA ILE A 233 -8.75 11.43 -7.37
C ILE A 233 -8.99 10.80 -8.76
N THR A 234 -8.96 11.56 -9.85
CA THR A 234 -9.27 11.01 -11.18
C THR A 234 -8.04 10.45 -11.88
N ALA A 235 -8.27 9.58 -12.85
CA ALA A 235 -7.22 9.08 -13.74
C ALA A 235 -6.47 10.21 -14.46
N ARG A 236 -7.14 11.34 -14.75
CA ARG A 236 -6.54 12.50 -15.42
C ARG A 236 -5.42 13.10 -14.59
N GLU A 237 -5.63 13.34 -13.30
CA GLU A 237 -4.57 13.87 -12.43
C GLU A 237 -3.46 12.84 -12.22
N ALA A 238 -3.80 11.56 -12.10
CA ALA A 238 -2.78 10.50 -12.02
C ALA A 238 -1.89 10.47 -13.30
N HIS A 239 -2.47 10.68 -14.48
CA HIS A 239 -1.70 10.79 -15.72
C HIS A 239 -0.86 12.07 -15.77
N PHE A 240 -1.42 13.21 -15.38
CA PHE A 240 -0.71 14.48 -15.31
C PHE A 240 0.53 14.41 -14.40
N HIS A 241 0.45 13.68 -13.28
CA HIS A 241 1.57 13.48 -12.36
C HIS A 241 2.55 12.37 -12.78
N GLY A 242 2.35 11.74 -13.94
CA GLY A 242 3.21 10.67 -14.45
C GLY A 242 3.06 9.33 -13.71
N ILE A 243 1.94 9.12 -13.01
CA ILE A 243 1.63 7.88 -12.29
C ILE A 243 0.98 6.86 -13.23
N VAL A 244 0.07 7.33 -14.07
CA VAL A 244 -0.57 6.57 -15.16
C VAL A 244 0.15 6.93 -16.46
N ASP A 245 0.57 5.91 -17.20
CA ASP A 245 1.35 6.08 -18.44
C ASP A 245 0.48 6.56 -19.60
N ALA A 246 -0.78 6.10 -19.69
CA ALA A 246 -1.72 6.56 -20.70
C ALA A 246 -3.19 6.44 -20.27
N LEU A 247 -4.00 7.36 -20.77
CA LEU A 247 -5.45 7.31 -20.65
C LEU A 247 -6.08 6.57 -21.83
N VAL A 248 -7.03 5.69 -21.54
CA VAL A 248 -7.89 5.06 -22.54
C VAL A 248 -9.11 5.97 -22.71
N ALA A 249 -9.22 6.58 -23.89
CA ALA A 249 -10.27 7.53 -24.20
C ALA A 249 -11.67 6.89 -24.14
N GLU A 250 -12.66 7.65 -23.69
CA GLU A 250 -14.09 7.30 -23.73
C GLU A 250 -14.82 8.33 -24.63
N PRO A 251 -14.55 8.36 -25.95
CA PRO A 251 -14.88 9.50 -26.82
C PRO A 251 -16.38 9.72 -27.00
N GLU A 252 -17.18 8.64 -26.99
CA GLU A 252 -18.64 8.71 -27.09
C GLU A 252 -19.30 9.12 -25.77
N GLY A 253 -18.55 9.09 -24.66
CA GLY A 253 -19.04 9.30 -23.31
C GLY A 253 -18.74 8.11 -22.39
N PRO A 254 -19.25 8.12 -21.15
CA PRO A 254 -18.82 7.20 -20.11
C PRO A 254 -19.28 5.76 -20.40
N ALA A 255 -18.45 4.80 -20.02
CA ALA A 255 -18.58 3.39 -20.37
C ALA A 255 -19.91 2.73 -19.96
N HIS A 256 -20.63 3.23 -18.94
CA HIS A 256 -21.96 2.69 -18.59
C HIS A 256 -23.05 3.03 -19.61
N ARG A 257 -22.82 4.03 -20.47
CA ARG A 257 -23.72 4.37 -21.58
C ARG A 257 -23.19 3.90 -22.92
N PHE A 258 -21.87 3.84 -23.08
CA PHE A 258 -21.22 3.45 -24.33
C PHE A 258 -20.25 2.27 -24.13
N PRO A 259 -20.72 1.11 -23.63
CA PRO A 259 -19.84 0.00 -23.24
C PRO A 259 -19.03 -0.56 -24.42
N ASN A 260 -19.65 -0.73 -25.59
CA ASN A 260 -18.97 -1.24 -26.78
C ASN A 260 -17.83 -0.32 -27.25
N ALA A 261 -18.04 1.00 -27.19
CA ALA A 261 -17.02 1.98 -27.55
C ALA A 261 -15.86 1.99 -26.54
N ALA A 262 -16.17 1.85 -25.24
CA ALA A 262 -15.16 1.74 -24.18
C ALA A 262 -14.33 0.44 -24.33
N ILE A 263 -14.97 -0.70 -24.59
CA ILE A 263 -14.29 -2.00 -24.83
C ILE A 263 -13.39 -1.91 -26.07
N ALA A 264 -13.88 -1.32 -27.17
CA ALA A 264 -13.10 -1.12 -28.39
C ALA A 264 -11.88 -0.22 -28.15
N SER A 265 -12.05 0.86 -27.38
CA SER A 265 -10.95 1.78 -27.03
C SER A 265 -9.90 1.09 -26.16
N LEU A 266 -10.34 0.30 -25.17
CA LEU A 266 -9.41 -0.48 -24.35
C LEU A 266 -8.68 -1.54 -25.17
N LYS A 267 -9.38 -2.25 -26.07
CA LYS A 267 -8.76 -3.21 -26.98
C LYS A 267 -7.64 -2.58 -27.80
N GLN A 268 -7.89 -1.41 -28.39
CA GLN A 268 -6.89 -0.73 -29.20
C GLN A 268 -5.66 -0.31 -28.37
N SER A 269 -5.89 0.19 -27.15
CA SER A 269 -4.81 0.57 -26.23
C SER A 269 -3.98 -0.64 -25.78
N LEU A 270 -4.64 -1.74 -25.39
CA LEU A 270 -3.98 -2.99 -25.02
C LEU A 270 -3.15 -3.56 -26.16
N ILE A 271 -3.68 -3.59 -27.39
CA ILE A 271 -2.93 -4.06 -28.57
C ILE A 271 -1.68 -3.20 -28.76
N SER A 272 -1.78 -1.88 -28.68
CA SER A 272 -0.65 -0.97 -28.84
C SER A 272 0.46 -1.25 -27.82
N HIS A 273 0.12 -1.22 -26.52
CA HIS A 273 1.09 -1.41 -25.45
C HIS A 273 1.63 -2.85 -25.36
N ALA A 274 0.79 -3.86 -25.58
CA ALA A 274 1.24 -5.26 -25.57
C ALA A 274 2.18 -5.54 -26.75
N THR A 275 1.93 -4.96 -27.93
CA THR A 275 2.81 -5.10 -29.10
C THR A 275 4.18 -4.47 -28.84
N GLU A 276 4.22 -3.31 -28.17
CA GLU A 276 5.47 -2.64 -27.79
C GLU A 276 6.24 -3.49 -26.78
N LEU A 277 5.60 -3.88 -25.67
CA LEU A 277 6.24 -4.68 -24.62
C LEU A 277 6.70 -6.06 -25.11
N ALA A 278 5.99 -6.68 -26.05
CA ALA A 278 6.37 -7.96 -26.63
C ALA A 278 7.68 -7.89 -27.46
N THR A 279 8.16 -6.69 -27.82
CA THR A 279 9.46 -6.52 -28.48
C THR A 279 10.65 -6.50 -27.52
N ILE A 280 10.39 -6.35 -26.22
CA ILE A 280 11.44 -6.29 -25.19
C ILE A 280 11.95 -7.73 -24.95
N PRO A 281 13.26 -7.99 -25.10
CA PRO A 281 13.84 -9.28 -24.75
C PRO A 281 13.59 -9.63 -23.28
N SER A 282 13.36 -10.91 -22.97
CA SER A 282 12.96 -11.33 -21.62
C SER A 282 13.99 -10.96 -20.54
N GLU A 283 15.27 -10.97 -20.88
CA GLU A 283 16.37 -10.56 -20.01
C GLU A 283 16.39 -9.06 -19.68
N LYS A 284 15.72 -8.23 -20.50
CA LYS A 284 15.65 -6.77 -20.33
C LYS A 284 14.39 -6.29 -19.63
N ILE A 285 13.36 -7.12 -19.51
CA ILE A 285 12.06 -6.74 -18.94
C ILE A 285 12.25 -6.13 -17.53
N PHE A 286 13.02 -6.80 -16.67
CA PHE A 286 13.26 -6.29 -15.32
C PHE A 286 14.02 -4.96 -15.30
N SER A 287 15.04 -4.77 -16.16
CA SER A 287 15.78 -3.50 -16.20
C SER A 287 14.91 -2.35 -16.74
N GLU A 288 14.08 -2.58 -17.75
CA GLU A 288 13.14 -1.58 -18.26
C GLU A 288 12.09 -1.21 -17.20
N ARG A 289 11.59 -2.19 -16.45
CA ARG A 289 10.72 -1.97 -15.29
C ARG A 289 11.39 -1.09 -14.25
N VAL A 290 12.66 -1.35 -13.94
CA VAL A 290 13.45 -0.55 -13.00
C VAL A 290 13.56 0.90 -13.49
N GLU A 291 13.87 1.14 -14.76
CA GLU A 291 13.97 2.50 -15.29
C GLU A 291 12.63 3.25 -15.24
N ARG A 292 11.51 2.57 -15.54
CA ARG A 292 10.17 3.16 -15.37
C ARG A 292 9.93 3.58 -13.92
N TRP A 293 10.09 2.67 -12.97
CA TRP A 293 9.77 2.94 -11.56
C TRP A 293 10.75 3.92 -10.91
N LYS A 294 11.98 4.02 -11.43
CA LYS A 294 12.95 5.06 -11.05
C LYS A 294 12.39 6.46 -11.33
N ALA A 295 11.82 6.67 -12.52
CA ALA A 295 11.30 7.95 -12.98
C ALA A 295 10.01 8.41 -12.27
N ILE A 296 9.30 7.51 -11.60
CA ILE A 296 8.05 7.83 -10.92
C ILE A 296 8.30 8.59 -9.61
N GLY A 297 7.62 9.73 -9.47
CA GLY A 297 7.51 10.47 -8.22
C GLY A 297 7.95 11.92 -8.31
N GLN A 298 7.51 12.71 -7.34
CA GLN A 298 7.94 14.09 -7.14
C GLN A 298 8.20 14.30 -5.64
N TRP A 299 9.27 15.03 -5.34
CA TRP A 299 9.68 15.43 -4.01
C TRP A 299 10.34 16.80 -4.10
N ASP A 300 10.53 17.45 -2.95
CA ASP A 300 11.29 18.69 -2.86
C ASP A 300 12.68 18.38 -2.29
N GLU A 301 13.62 19.31 -2.49
CA GLU A 301 14.93 19.30 -1.84
C GLU A 301 15.04 20.47 -0.87
N MET A 302 15.60 20.20 0.31
CA MET A 302 15.85 21.19 1.35
C MET A 302 17.36 21.42 1.52
N GLN A 303 17.77 22.67 1.78
CA GLN A 303 19.17 23.01 2.01
C GLN A 303 19.63 22.54 3.41
N GLU A 304 20.91 22.18 3.54
CA GLU A 304 21.47 21.76 4.84
C GLU A 304 21.38 22.87 5.90
N SER A 305 21.49 24.14 5.49
CA SER A 305 21.31 25.28 6.40
C SER A 305 19.91 25.31 7.03
N ASP A 306 18.88 24.91 6.28
CA ASP A 306 17.50 24.90 6.76
C ASP A 306 17.24 23.71 7.67
N ILE A 307 17.79 22.54 7.33
CA ILE A 307 17.73 21.33 8.17
C ILE A 307 18.36 21.60 9.54
N ALA A 308 19.50 22.29 9.56
CA ALA A 308 20.23 22.63 10.79
C ALA A 308 19.41 23.48 11.78
N LEU A 309 18.38 24.21 11.32
CA LEU A 309 17.56 25.06 12.19
C LEU A 309 16.68 24.26 13.16
N PHE A 310 16.25 23.05 12.76
CA PHE A 310 15.34 22.22 13.56
C PHE A 310 15.90 20.86 13.93
N GLU A 311 17.01 20.42 13.33
CA GLU A 311 17.57 19.10 13.59
C GLU A 311 17.92 18.89 15.07
N ARG A 312 17.39 17.79 15.64
CA ARG A 312 17.64 17.41 17.03
C ARG A 312 17.68 15.90 17.16
N ASN A 313 18.54 15.40 18.05
CA ASN A 313 18.56 13.99 18.42
C ASN A 313 17.47 13.70 19.48
N ILE A 314 16.24 13.52 19.01
CA ILE A 314 15.09 13.27 19.89
C ILE A 314 14.98 11.77 20.18
N SER A 315 15.06 11.42 21.47
CA SER A 315 14.77 10.06 21.98
C SER A 315 13.40 10.05 22.66
N ARG A 316 12.64 8.98 22.46
CA ARG A 316 11.33 8.75 23.10
C ARG A 316 11.36 7.61 24.11
N CYS A 317 12.53 7.07 24.43
CA CYS A 317 12.68 6.12 25.53
C CYS A 317 12.20 6.75 26.84
N LEU A 318 11.40 6.01 27.62
CA LEU A 318 11.04 6.44 28.96
C LEU A 318 12.29 6.48 29.84
N LYS A 319 12.52 7.62 30.49
CA LYS A 319 13.63 7.80 31.43
C LYS A 319 13.29 7.15 32.78
N LYS A 320 14.32 6.58 33.43
CA LYS A 320 14.20 6.10 34.80
C LYS A 320 13.82 7.27 35.72
N PRO A 321 12.82 7.12 36.61
CA PRO A 321 12.43 8.17 37.55
C PRO A 321 13.57 8.48 38.54
N ALA A 322 13.75 9.76 38.89
CA ALA A 322 14.91 10.26 39.65
C ALA A 322 14.90 9.89 41.15
N GLY A 323 13.77 9.47 41.71
CA GLY A 323 13.60 9.23 43.16
C GLY A 323 12.92 7.90 43.51
N GLY A 324 12.94 6.90 42.61
CA GLY A 324 12.32 5.60 42.88
C GLY A 324 12.28 4.69 41.66
N PHE A 325 11.43 3.66 41.72
CA PHE A 325 11.24 2.71 40.63
C PHE A 325 9.83 2.75 40.04
N TYR A 326 8.99 3.70 40.45
CA TYR A 326 7.59 3.75 40.02
C TYR A 326 7.32 4.97 39.16
N ILE A 327 6.50 4.78 38.12
CA ILE A 327 5.98 5.86 37.28
C ILE A 327 4.46 5.96 37.39
N LYS A 328 3.90 7.11 37.02
CA LYS A 328 2.45 7.34 37.02
C LYS A 328 1.73 6.36 36.08
N ARG A 329 0.65 5.73 36.57
CA ARG A 329 -0.26 4.91 35.77
C ARG A 329 -0.94 5.76 34.69
N HIS A 330 -1.09 5.23 33.48
CA HIS A 330 -1.82 5.92 32.42
C HIS A 330 -3.31 6.04 32.78
N LYS A 331 -4.00 7.01 32.16
CA LYS A 331 -5.42 7.25 32.44
C LYS A 331 -6.26 6.04 32.00
N GLY A 332 -7.22 5.64 32.84
CA GLY A 332 -8.23 4.62 32.51
C GLY A 332 -7.74 3.17 32.48
N CYS A 333 -6.61 2.84 33.12
CA CYS A 333 -6.13 1.46 33.21
C CYS A 333 -7.16 0.53 33.87
N ARG A 334 -7.47 -0.59 33.20
CA ARG A 334 -8.34 -1.64 33.73
C ARG A 334 -7.74 -3.02 33.50
N ASN A 335 -7.88 -3.92 34.46
CA ASN A 335 -7.44 -5.32 34.35
C ASN A 335 -8.40 -6.15 33.48
N ASN A 336 -8.15 -7.47 33.45
CA ASN A 336 -8.98 -8.45 32.76
C ASN A 336 -10.45 -8.44 33.22
N ASP A 337 -10.66 -8.23 34.52
CA ASP A 337 -11.96 -8.20 35.18
C ASP A 337 -12.66 -6.83 35.05
N LYS A 338 -12.09 -5.93 34.23
CA LYS A 338 -12.54 -4.55 33.98
C LYS A 338 -12.48 -3.66 35.21
N GLU A 339 -11.81 -4.08 36.26
CA GLU A 339 -11.58 -3.28 37.46
C GLU A 339 -10.52 -2.23 37.20
N ARG A 340 -10.70 -1.04 37.76
CA ARG A 340 -9.78 0.08 37.54
C ARG A 340 -8.56 -0.05 38.44
N ILE A 341 -7.38 -0.02 37.84
CA ILE A 341 -6.10 -0.04 38.56
C ILE A 341 -5.57 1.38 38.69
N TYR A 342 -5.25 1.77 39.93
CA TYR A 342 -4.74 3.10 40.27
C TYR A 342 -3.25 3.09 40.57
N ASP A 343 -2.70 1.97 41.03
CA ASP A 343 -1.35 1.89 41.56
C ASP A 343 -0.29 2.29 40.53
N PRO A 344 0.78 3.00 40.94
CA PRO A 344 1.91 3.31 40.08
C PRO A 344 2.52 2.07 39.41
N VAL A 345 3.17 2.26 38.26
CA VAL A 345 3.78 1.17 37.49
C VAL A 345 5.22 1.02 37.91
N PHE A 346 5.64 -0.20 38.23
CA PHE A 346 7.05 -0.50 38.41
C PHE A 346 7.80 -0.38 37.08
N PHE A 347 8.70 0.60 36.99
CA PHE A 347 9.45 0.94 35.78
C PHE A 347 10.27 -0.23 35.22
N PRO A 348 10.96 -1.07 36.03
CA PRO A 348 11.64 -2.25 35.52
C PRO A 348 10.71 -3.26 34.81
N ASP A 349 9.48 -3.44 35.28
CA ASP A 349 8.50 -4.31 34.62
C ASP A 349 8.05 -3.71 33.30
N LEU A 350 7.84 -2.39 33.27
CA LEU A 350 7.49 -1.68 32.06
C LEU A 350 8.61 -1.76 31.01
N LEU A 351 9.87 -1.63 31.42
CA LEU A 351 11.03 -1.80 30.55
C LEU A 351 11.09 -3.24 30.00
N ARG A 352 10.93 -4.25 30.87
CA ARG A 352 10.93 -5.67 30.49
C ARG A 352 9.84 -6.02 29.48
N ASN A 353 8.69 -5.33 29.58
CA ASN A 353 7.52 -5.48 28.72
C ASN A 353 7.50 -4.53 27.51
N ASN A 354 8.63 -3.91 27.17
CA ASN A 354 8.78 -2.98 26.05
C ASN A 354 7.77 -1.81 26.09
N TYR A 355 7.66 -1.19 27.26
CA TYR A 355 6.80 -0.03 27.52
C TYR A 355 5.30 -0.28 27.35
N VAL A 356 4.87 -1.54 27.42
CA VAL A 356 3.46 -1.94 27.40
C VAL A 356 2.98 -2.27 28.81
N CYS A 357 1.83 -1.71 29.19
CA CYS A 357 1.17 -1.98 30.46
C CYS A 357 0.77 -3.46 30.54
N PRO A 358 1.22 -4.23 31.55
CA PRO A 358 0.90 -5.65 31.66
C PRO A 358 -0.59 -5.91 31.91
N GLU A 359 -1.29 -4.95 32.50
CA GLU A 359 -2.70 -5.07 32.89
C GLU A 359 -3.66 -4.94 31.70
N CYS A 360 -3.46 -3.92 30.87
CA CYS A 360 -4.43 -3.52 29.86
C CYS A 360 -3.87 -3.42 28.43
N GLY A 361 -2.55 -3.58 28.25
CA GLY A 361 -1.90 -3.48 26.95
C GLY A 361 -1.67 -2.04 26.44
N TYR A 362 -1.89 -1.01 27.27
CA TYR A 362 -1.58 0.36 26.89
C TYR A 362 -0.07 0.58 26.68
N ARG A 363 0.31 1.08 25.51
CA ARG A 363 1.69 1.46 25.21
C ARG A 363 1.98 2.87 25.73
N TYR A 364 2.96 2.98 26.62
CA TYR A 364 3.38 4.25 27.22
C TYR A 364 4.20 5.13 26.29
N THR A 365 5.04 4.52 25.46
CA THR A 365 5.86 5.24 24.49
C THR A 365 6.15 4.37 23.27
N ARG A 366 6.45 5.04 22.16
CA ARG A 366 7.00 4.45 20.94
C ARG A 366 8.40 4.99 20.76
N LEU A 367 9.33 4.10 20.46
CA LEU A 367 10.71 4.47 20.16
C LEU A 367 10.76 5.37 18.92
N SER A 368 11.69 6.31 18.89
CA SER A 368 11.98 7.13 17.71
C SER A 368 12.85 6.36 16.70
N ALA A 369 12.96 6.87 15.48
CA ALA A 369 13.91 6.32 14.49
C ALA A 369 15.35 6.31 15.03
N LYS A 370 15.76 7.38 15.74
CA LYS A 370 17.09 7.49 16.36
C LYS A 370 17.28 6.51 17.53
N ASP A 371 16.21 6.08 18.20
CA ASP A 371 16.29 5.02 19.22
C ASP A 371 16.54 3.65 18.59
N TYR A 372 15.84 3.32 17.49
CA TYR A 372 16.09 2.07 16.76
C TYR A 372 17.50 2.02 16.16
N ILE A 373 18.02 3.15 15.65
CA ILE A 373 19.43 3.26 15.20
C ILE A 373 20.39 2.84 16.33
N LYS A 374 20.18 3.31 17.56
CA LYS A 374 21.02 2.95 18.73
C LYS A 374 20.91 1.47 19.10
N HIS A 375 19.71 0.91 19.02
CA HIS A 375 19.45 -0.49 19.34
C HIS A 375 19.99 -1.45 18.27
N ALA A 376 19.94 -1.07 17.00
CA ALA A 376 20.29 -1.93 15.87
C ALA A 376 21.77 -1.88 15.52
N LEU A 377 22.43 -0.72 15.62
CA LEU A 377 23.76 -0.49 15.07
C LEU A 377 24.83 -0.30 16.13
N ASP A 378 26.09 -0.56 15.79
CA ASP A 378 27.25 -0.32 16.62
C ASP A 378 27.34 1.15 17.03
N LYS A 379 27.79 1.40 18.26
CA LYS A 379 27.82 2.75 18.83
C LYS A 379 28.68 3.68 17.96
N GLY A 380 28.09 4.78 17.50
CA GLY A 380 28.78 5.80 16.70
C GLY A 380 29.02 5.41 15.23
N SER A 381 28.48 4.29 14.77
CA SER A 381 28.66 3.84 13.38
C SER A 381 27.72 4.51 12.38
N PHE A 382 26.55 5.02 12.83
CA PHE A 382 25.54 5.56 11.93
C PHE A 382 26.00 6.86 11.26
N ARG A 383 25.92 6.89 9.92
CA ARG A 383 26.17 8.09 9.10
C ARG A 383 25.03 8.25 8.11
N GLU A 384 24.25 9.33 8.28
CA GLU A 384 23.11 9.61 7.40
C GLU A 384 23.59 9.90 5.98
N HIS A 385 22.85 9.40 4.97
CA HIS A 385 23.23 9.57 3.57
C HIS A 385 22.98 11.02 3.10
N PRO A 386 24.01 11.72 2.62
CA PRO A 386 23.87 13.12 2.18
C PRO A 386 22.84 13.31 1.04
N ASP A 387 22.75 12.33 0.14
CA ASP A 387 21.91 12.42 -1.07
C ASP A 387 20.42 12.21 -0.80
N THR A 388 20.06 11.58 0.32
CA THR A 388 18.66 11.32 0.69
C THR A 388 18.20 12.23 1.83
N ARG A 389 19.11 12.71 2.66
CA ARG A 389 18.81 13.60 3.78
C ARG A 389 18.07 14.87 3.35
N ARG A 390 18.45 15.43 2.20
CA ARG A 390 17.85 16.63 1.61
C ARG A 390 16.50 16.40 0.95
N ILE A 391 16.12 15.15 0.67
CA ILE A 391 14.84 14.81 0.04
C ILE A 391 13.72 14.96 1.07
N VAL A 392 12.72 15.78 0.77
CA VAL A 392 11.57 16.07 1.65
C VAL A 392 10.24 15.96 0.92
N ASP A 393 9.17 15.83 1.70
CA ASP A 393 7.79 15.74 1.21
C ASP A 393 7.41 16.98 0.38
N ARG A 394 6.76 16.76 -0.78
CA ARG A 394 6.26 17.81 -1.67
C ARG A 394 4.74 17.87 -1.63
N ASP A 395 4.21 19.07 -1.50
CA ASP A 395 2.76 19.31 -1.56
C ASP A 395 2.27 19.37 -3.01
N ILE A 396 2.17 18.20 -3.65
CA ILE A 396 1.76 18.09 -5.06
C ILE A 396 0.28 18.44 -5.31
N LEU A 397 -0.54 18.37 -4.26
CA LEU A 397 -1.99 18.61 -4.35
C LEU A 397 -2.37 20.05 -3.99
N LEU A 398 -1.42 20.84 -3.46
CA LEU A 398 -1.71 22.11 -2.77
C LEU A 398 -2.70 21.88 -1.62
N PHE A 399 -2.49 20.81 -0.86
CA PHE A 399 -3.43 20.35 0.14
C PHE A 399 -3.53 21.36 1.29
N PRO A 400 -4.75 21.75 1.71
CA PRO A 400 -4.95 22.76 2.75
C PRO A 400 -4.15 22.50 4.03
N LYS A 401 -3.33 23.48 4.42
CA LYS A 401 -2.46 23.46 5.62
C LYS A 401 -1.43 22.32 5.66
N TYR A 402 -1.13 21.68 4.54
CA TYR A 402 -0.16 20.58 4.56
C TYR A 402 1.27 21.07 4.86
N ARG A 403 1.68 22.21 4.28
CA ARG A 403 2.98 22.84 4.57
C ARG A 403 3.18 23.16 6.05
N GLU A 404 2.18 23.76 6.71
CA GLU A 404 2.20 24.02 8.15
C GLU A 404 2.41 22.73 8.96
N LYS A 405 1.70 21.65 8.60
CA LYS A 405 1.85 20.35 9.26
C LYS A 405 3.25 19.73 9.07
N LEU A 406 3.87 19.96 7.90
CA LEU A 406 5.25 19.52 7.66
C LEU A 406 6.22 20.27 8.56
N GLU A 407 6.06 21.59 8.71
CA GLU A 407 6.87 22.41 9.62
C GLU A 407 6.70 21.99 11.09
N GLU A 408 5.46 21.80 11.54
CA GLU A 408 5.16 21.29 12.89
C GLU A 408 5.82 19.93 13.15
N ALA A 409 5.74 19.00 12.18
CA ALA A 409 6.36 17.68 12.29
C ALA A 409 7.89 17.75 12.33
N ARG A 410 8.51 18.63 11.54
CA ARG A 410 9.96 18.87 11.56
C ARG A 410 10.42 19.36 12.92
N LEU A 411 9.75 20.36 13.49
CA LEU A 411 10.06 20.89 14.82
C LEU A 411 9.84 19.86 15.94
N ALA A 412 8.78 19.06 15.84
CA ALA A 412 8.43 18.06 16.86
C ALA A 412 9.37 16.85 16.87
N THR A 413 9.97 16.51 15.73
CA THR A 413 10.82 15.31 15.58
C THR A 413 12.30 15.61 15.41
N GLY A 414 12.64 16.85 15.02
CA GLY A 414 13.97 17.22 14.60
C GLY A 414 14.43 16.49 13.34
N GLN A 415 13.51 16.06 12.47
CA GLN A 415 13.79 15.34 11.22
C GLN A 415 13.23 16.12 10.03
N ALA A 416 13.92 16.09 8.88
CA ALA A 416 13.49 16.78 7.66
C ALA A 416 12.27 16.12 7.00
N SER A 417 12.18 14.79 7.09
CA SER A 417 11.05 13.97 6.69
C SER A 417 10.87 12.76 7.62
N ALA A 418 9.83 11.95 7.39
CA ALA A 418 9.55 10.78 8.22
C ALA A 418 10.59 9.67 8.13
N PHE A 419 11.39 9.62 7.07
CA PHE A 419 12.26 8.48 6.77
C PHE A 419 13.73 8.91 6.71
N ILE A 420 14.57 8.15 7.41
CA ILE A 420 16.01 8.38 7.54
C ILE A 420 16.73 7.18 6.94
N THR A 421 17.78 7.43 6.16
CA THR A 421 18.65 6.38 5.61
C THR A 421 20.11 6.70 5.93
N GLY A 422 20.91 5.69 6.22
CA GLY A 422 22.33 5.88 6.43
C GLY A 422 23.12 4.59 6.43
N ASP A 423 24.43 4.74 6.43
CA ASP A 423 25.35 3.65 6.64
C ASP A 423 25.47 3.36 8.14
N GLY A 424 25.80 2.11 8.48
CA GLY A 424 26.17 1.73 9.83
C GLY A 424 26.84 0.37 9.89
N MET A 425 27.11 -0.10 11.10
CA MET A 425 27.71 -1.40 11.35
C MET A 425 26.88 -2.23 12.32
N VAL A 426 26.83 -3.54 12.11
CA VAL A 426 26.28 -4.54 13.03
C VAL A 426 27.39 -5.52 13.38
N PHE A 427 27.97 -5.40 14.58
CA PHE A 427 29.17 -6.14 14.98
C PHE A 427 30.29 -6.08 13.93
N GLY A 428 30.60 -4.86 13.49
CA GLY A 428 31.63 -4.59 12.49
C GLY A 428 31.25 -4.92 11.04
N GLN A 429 30.05 -5.46 10.79
CA GLN A 429 29.58 -5.72 9.43
C GLN A 429 28.85 -4.50 8.88
N ASP A 430 29.30 -4.00 7.72
CA ASP A 430 28.64 -2.90 7.02
C ASP A 430 27.19 -3.23 6.67
N VAL A 431 26.30 -2.26 6.89
CA VAL A 431 24.89 -2.31 6.50
C VAL A 431 24.41 -0.94 6.04
N VAL A 432 23.39 -0.92 5.19
CA VAL A 432 22.53 0.25 5.03
C VAL A 432 21.36 0.11 5.99
N PHE A 433 21.16 1.10 6.85
CA PHE A 433 20.08 1.13 7.82
C PHE A 433 19.11 2.27 7.52
N CYS A 434 17.83 1.93 7.53
CA CYS A 434 16.74 2.86 7.29
C CYS A 434 15.73 2.78 8.44
N ALA A 435 15.14 3.91 8.81
CA ALA A 435 14.14 3.94 9.87
C ALA A 435 13.07 5.01 9.62
N THR A 436 11.83 4.68 10.00
CA THR A 436 10.70 5.61 9.98
C THR A 436 10.45 6.18 11.36
N ASP A 437 10.37 7.49 11.47
CA ASP A 437 9.93 8.16 12.68
C ASP A 437 8.39 8.34 12.68
N PHE A 438 7.69 7.54 13.49
CA PHE A 438 6.23 7.65 13.64
C PHE A 438 5.76 9.03 14.13
N GLY A 439 6.58 9.75 14.88
CA GLY A 439 6.26 11.10 15.35
C GLY A 439 6.21 12.12 14.20
N PHE A 440 6.84 11.82 13.06
CA PHE A 440 6.73 12.66 11.88
C PHE A 440 5.41 12.30 11.19
N LEU A 441 4.37 13.01 11.58
CA LEU A 441 3.13 13.03 10.82
C LEU A 441 2.54 11.60 10.69
N GLY A 442 2.68 10.78 11.74
CA GLY A 442 2.22 9.39 11.81
C GLY A 442 3.07 8.37 11.06
N GLY A 443 4.28 8.74 10.60
CA GLY A 443 5.16 7.88 9.81
C GLY A 443 4.53 7.39 8.51
N SER A 444 3.49 8.06 8.01
CA SER A 444 2.76 7.55 6.84
C SER A 444 3.62 7.62 5.59
N PHE A 445 3.53 6.57 4.79
CA PHE A 445 4.28 6.36 3.56
C PHE A 445 3.95 7.44 2.52
N CYS A 446 4.97 8.06 1.92
CA CYS A 446 4.88 9.15 0.95
C CYS A 446 5.92 9.00 -0.16
N MET A 447 5.87 9.83 -1.20
CA MET A 447 6.80 9.70 -2.31
C MET A 447 8.26 9.97 -1.91
N SER A 448 8.50 10.93 -1.01
CA SER A 448 9.84 11.17 -0.46
C SER A 448 10.40 9.92 0.23
N THR A 449 9.56 9.15 0.95
CA THR A 449 9.94 7.89 1.58
C THR A 449 10.32 6.84 0.53
N GLY A 450 9.51 6.69 -0.52
CA GLY A 450 9.78 5.77 -1.62
C GLY A 450 11.09 6.07 -2.34
N GLU A 451 11.37 7.35 -2.62
CA GLU A 451 12.62 7.78 -3.25
C GLU A 451 13.84 7.55 -2.35
N LYS A 452 13.74 7.85 -1.04
CA LYS A 452 14.83 7.56 -0.11
C LYS A 452 15.16 6.07 -0.04
N ILE A 453 14.14 5.21 -0.02
CA ILE A 453 14.34 3.76 -0.05
C ILE A 453 14.98 3.33 -1.38
N TRP A 454 14.54 3.90 -2.51
CA TRP A 454 15.15 3.62 -3.81
C TRP A 454 16.66 3.87 -3.81
N ARG A 455 17.08 5.06 -3.37
CA ARG A 455 18.51 5.42 -3.28
C ARG A 455 19.26 4.60 -2.23
N ALA A 456 18.63 4.27 -1.10
CA ALA A 456 19.23 3.40 -0.10
C ALA A 456 19.49 1.97 -0.63
N CYS A 457 18.58 1.43 -1.44
CA CYS A 457 18.78 0.16 -2.14
C CYS A 457 19.95 0.25 -3.13
N GLU A 458 20.09 1.35 -3.86
CA GLU A 458 21.23 1.58 -4.76
C GLU A 458 22.56 1.58 -4.01
N THR A 459 22.62 2.30 -2.89
CA THR A 459 23.79 2.30 -2.00
C THR A 459 24.10 0.89 -1.47
N ALA A 460 23.09 0.15 -1.04
CA ALA A 460 23.27 -1.23 -0.53
C ALA A 460 23.86 -2.15 -1.61
N ILE A 461 23.36 -2.06 -2.85
CA ILE A 461 23.84 -2.83 -4.00
C ILE A 461 25.29 -2.45 -4.33
N GLN A 462 25.59 -1.15 -4.44
CA GLN A 462 26.93 -0.66 -4.76
C GLN A 462 27.96 -1.07 -3.71
N ARG A 463 27.60 -0.98 -2.43
CA ARG A 463 28.46 -1.36 -1.30
C ARG A 463 28.47 -2.87 -1.01
N ARG A 464 27.60 -3.64 -1.68
CA ARG A 464 27.40 -5.08 -1.47
C ARG A 464 27.14 -5.43 0.00
N CYS A 465 26.25 -4.67 0.64
CA CYS A 465 25.90 -4.87 2.05
C CYS A 465 24.39 -5.09 2.25
N PRO A 466 23.99 -5.72 3.37
CA PRO A 466 22.59 -5.84 3.77
C PRO A 466 21.88 -4.49 3.84
N ILE A 467 20.58 -4.49 3.53
CA ILE A 467 19.69 -3.38 3.87
C ILE A 467 18.76 -3.79 5.02
N ILE A 468 18.67 -2.91 6.03
CA ILE A 468 17.82 -3.09 7.21
C ILE A 468 16.82 -1.94 7.27
N LEU A 469 15.53 -2.25 7.30
CA LEU A 469 14.43 -1.28 7.27
C LEU A 469 13.64 -1.38 8.57
N GLN A 470 13.59 -0.34 9.39
CA GLN A 470 12.62 -0.26 10.47
C GLN A 470 11.31 0.32 9.95
N ALA A 471 10.25 -0.49 9.99
CA ALA A 471 8.92 -0.16 9.55
C ALA A 471 8.07 0.36 10.72
N ALA A 472 7.64 1.61 10.63
CA ALA A 472 6.59 2.19 11.46
C ALA A 472 5.74 3.17 10.64
N GLY A 473 4.43 3.15 10.82
CA GLY A 473 3.52 4.16 10.28
C GLY A 473 2.06 3.73 10.22
N GLY A 474 1.19 4.71 10.00
CA GLY A 474 -0.27 4.52 10.01
C GLY A 474 -0.92 4.20 8.65
N GLY A 475 -0.17 4.16 7.55
CA GLY A 475 -0.70 3.98 6.20
C GLY A 475 -0.01 4.88 5.17
N ALA A 476 -0.71 5.24 4.09
CA ALA A 476 -0.22 6.18 3.08
C ALA A 476 -0.57 7.65 3.42
N ARG A 477 0.26 8.58 2.96
CA ARG A 477 0.14 10.03 3.17
C ARG A 477 -1.00 10.60 2.32
N MET A 478 -2.19 10.70 2.92
CA MET A 478 -3.39 11.22 2.24
C MET A 478 -3.19 12.62 1.64
N HIS A 479 -2.34 13.45 2.23
CA HIS A 479 -2.00 14.80 1.75
C HIS A 479 -1.32 14.84 0.39
N GLU A 480 -0.71 13.73 -0.05
CA GLU A 480 -0.07 13.60 -1.36
C GLU A 480 -0.90 12.75 -2.33
N GLY A 481 -2.12 12.35 -1.95
CA GLY A 481 -3.02 11.57 -2.79
C GLY A 481 -2.34 10.36 -3.44
N CYS A 482 -2.64 10.13 -4.71
CA CYS A 482 -2.17 8.97 -5.45
C CYS A 482 -0.63 8.80 -5.45
N SER A 483 0.13 9.90 -5.41
CA SER A 483 1.60 9.83 -5.34
C SER A 483 2.10 9.05 -4.13
N SER A 484 1.50 9.26 -2.95
CA SER A 484 1.85 8.49 -1.75
C SER A 484 1.61 6.99 -1.92
N MET A 485 0.58 6.61 -2.69
CA MET A 485 0.15 5.25 -2.87
C MET A 485 1.09 4.48 -3.82
N VAL A 486 1.49 5.11 -4.94
CA VAL A 486 2.35 4.47 -5.95
C VAL A 486 3.82 4.40 -5.55
N SER A 487 4.22 5.15 -4.53
CA SER A 487 5.53 4.98 -3.90
C SER A 487 5.73 3.58 -3.30
N ILE A 488 4.64 2.84 -3.02
CA ILE A 488 4.68 1.49 -2.44
C ILE A 488 5.15 0.45 -3.49
N PRO A 489 4.52 0.30 -4.67
CA PRO A 489 5.08 -0.52 -5.74
C PRO A 489 6.51 -0.12 -6.15
N LYS A 490 6.84 1.18 -6.18
CA LYS A 490 8.23 1.66 -6.43
C LYS A 490 9.23 1.02 -5.47
N VAL A 491 8.86 0.91 -4.20
CA VAL A 491 9.70 0.31 -3.15
C VAL A 491 9.79 -1.21 -3.31
N HIS A 492 8.74 -1.88 -3.75
CA HIS A 492 8.82 -3.31 -4.08
C HIS A 492 9.86 -3.57 -5.17
N VAL A 493 9.83 -2.79 -6.26
CA VAL A 493 10.84 -2.86 -7.33
C VAL A 493 12.24 -2.56 -6.80
N ALA A 494 12.41 -1.52 -5.97
CA ALA A 494 13.69 -1.20 -5.37
C ALA A 494 14.28 -2.35 -4.52
N LEU A 495 13.46 -2.97 -3.68
CA LEU A 495 13.88 -4.06 -2.79
C LEU A 495 14.14 -5.36 -3.55
N SER A 496 13.37 -5.64 -4.59
CA SER A 496 13.62 -6.78 -5.46
C SER A 496 14.96 -6.68 -6.21
N ARG A 497 15.47 -5.45 -6.48
CA ARG A 497 16.86 -5.28 -6.99
C ARG A 497 17.91 -5.74 -5.97
N VAL A 498 17.71 -5.46 -4.68
CA VAL A 498 18.62 -5.88 -3.61
C VAL A 498 18.61 -7.40 -3.47
N GLU A 499 17.42 -8.01 -3.48
CA GLU A 499 17.26 -9.47 -3.40
C GLU A 499 17.85 -10.17 -4.63
N LYS A 500 17.65 -9.64 -5.85
CA LYS A 500 18.28 -10.14 -7.09
C LYS A 500 19.81 -9.99 -7.08
N ALA A 501 20.36 -9.01 -6.35
CA ALA A 501 21.79 -8.89 -6.09
C ALA A 501 22.29 -9.87 -5.00
N SER A 502 21.43 -10.80 -4.56
CA SER A 502 21.69 -11.77 -3.48
C SER A 502 22.05 -11.10 -2.15
N LEU A 503 21.61 -9.87 -1.92
CA LEU A 503 21.82 -9.16 -0.66
C LEU A 503 20.59 -9.32 0.25
N PRO A 504 20.78 -9.48 1.57
CA PRO A 504 19.66 -9.67 2.46
C PRO A 504 18.91 -8.36 2.69
N VAL A 505 17.60 -8.43 2.53
CA VAL A 505 16.64 -7.41 3.00
C VAL A 505 16.10 -7.87 4.34
N ILE A 506 16.21 -7.03 5.38
CA ILE A 506 15.72 -7.33 6.72
C ILE A 506 14.79 -6.20 7.16
N THR A 507 13.58 -6.54 7.60
CA THR A 507 12.59 -5.55 8.04
C THR A 507 12.28 -5.72 9.51
N ILE A 508 12.41 -4.65 10.28
CA ILE A 508 12.02 -4.59 11.69
C ILE A 508 10.62 -4.00 11.77
N VAL A 509 9.62 -4.83 12.05
CA VAL A 509 8.19 -4.46 12.11
C VAL A 509 7.85 -3.99 13.53
N THR A 510 7.42 -2.74 13.69
CA THR A 510 7.27 -2.08 14.99
C THR A 510 5.88 -1.47 15.19
N ASP A 511 5.56 -0.99 16.40
CA ASP A 511 4.27 -0.35 16.71
C ASP A 511 4.23 1.13 16.31
N PRO A 512 3.34 1.57 15.40
CA PRO A 512 2.41 0.79 14.57
C PRO A 512 3.01 0.46 13.19
N THR A 513 2.53 -0.59 12.52
CA THR A 513 2.83 -0.85 11.11
C THR A 513 1.52 -1.19 10.39
N LEU A 514 0.88 -0.16 9.83
CA LEU A 514 -0.45 -0.25 9.22
C LEU A 514 -0.47 0.13 7.74
N GLY A 515 -1.48 -0.37 7.03
CA GLY A 515 -1.84 0.04 5.67
C GLY A 515 -0.68 -0.04 4.71
N GLY A 516 -0.41 1.08 4.02
CA GLY A 516 0.69 1.23 3.07
C GLY A 516 2.07 0.80 3.61
N VAL A 517 2.33 0.99 4.91
CA VAL A 517 3.61 0.58 5.51
C VAL A 517 3.68 -0.94 5.66
N ALA A 518 2.58 -1.58 6.07
CA ALA A 518 2.50 -3.02 6.23
C ALA A 518 2.62 -3.75 4.88
N ILE A 519 1.91 -3.27 3.85
CA ILE A 519 1.96 -3.87 2.50
C ILE A 519 3.19 -3.44 1.69
N GLY A 520 3.85 -2.36 2.08
CA GLY A 520 5.13 -1.91 1.54
C GLY A 520 6.29 -2.63 2.22
N ILE A 521 7.20 -1.84 2.82
CA ILE A 521 8.42 -2.35 3.48
C ILE A 521 8.12 -3.40 4.55
N GLY A 522 7.00 -3.28 5.28
CA GLY A 522 6.62 -4.20 6.34
C GLY A 522 6.51 -5.66 5.87
N SER A 523 6.18 -5.89 4.60
CA SER A 523 5.97 -7.21 4.00
C SER A 523 7.23 -7.82 3.34
N ARG A 524 8.38 -7.14 3.43
CA ARG A 524 9.58 -7.47 2.63
C ARG A 524 10.72 -8.05 3.45
N GLY A 525 11.49 -8.92 2.80
CA GLY A 525 12.68 -9.55 3.37
C GLY A 525 12.40 -10.43 4.58
N VAL A 526 13.44 -10.63 5.40
CA VAL A 526 13.32 -11.32 6.70
C VAL A 526 12.67 -10.37 7.70
N GLN A 527 11.46 -10.71 8.13
CA GLN A 527 10.67 -9.88 9.04
C GLN A 527 11.00 -10.19 10.51
N LEU A 528 11.43 -9.17 11.26
CA LEU A 528 11.66 -9.16 12.70
C LEU A 528 10.57 -8.34 13.38
N PHE A 529 9.67 -8.99 14.10
CA PHE A 529 8.58 -8.33 14.81
C PHE A 529 9.05 -7.89 16.19
N GLU A 530 8.80 -6.63 16.54
CA GLU A 530 9.12 -6.12 17.85
C GLU A 530 8.24 -6.78 18.94
N TYR A 531 8.88 -7.21 20.02
CA TYR A 531 8.21 -7.79 21.18
C TYR A 531 7.17 -6.83 21.78
N ASN A 532 5.96 -7.33 22.04
CA ASN A 532 4.81 -6.55 22.52
C ASN A 532 4.42 -5.35 21.63
N ALA A 533 4.82 -5.32 20.35
CA ALA A 533 4.26 -4.33 19.43
C ALA A 533 2.76 -4.59 19.18
N GLY A 534 2.03 -3.51 18.93
CA GLY A 534 0.62 -3.53 18.57
C GLY A 534 0.35 -2.73 17.30
N ASN A 535 -0.88 -2.83 16.78
CA ASN A 535 -1.31 -2.12 15.58
C ASN A 535 -0.45 -2.50 14.35
N ILE A 536 -0.28 -3.80 14.14
CA ILE A 536 0.40 -4.34 12.97
C ILE A 536 -0.63 -5.09 12.11
N GLY A 537 -0.85 -4.64 10.89
CA GLY A 537 -1.85 -5.21 9.97
C GLY A 537 -2.18 -4.28 8.80
N PHE A 538 -3.19 -4.60 8.01
CA PHE A 538 -3.64 -3.74 6.92
C PHE A 538 -4.47 -2.56 7.41
N SER A 539 -5.60 -2.80 8.07
CA SER A 539 -6.53 -1.77 8.55
C SER A 539 -6.40 -1.57 10.04
N GLY A 540 -6.23 -0.33 10.50
CA GLY A 540 -6.17 -0.07 11.94
C GLY A 540 -7.50 -0.40 12.65
N LYS A 541 -7.44 -0.87 13.90
CA LYS A 541 -8.61 -1.28 14.70
C LYS A 541 -9.81 -0.34 14.58
N ARG A 542 -9.57 0.97 14.73
CA ARG A 542 -10.63 2.00 14.64
C ARG A 542 -11.36 1.97 13.30
N VAL A 543 -10.65 1.76 12.20
CA VAL A 543 -11.24 1.70 10.85
C VAL A 543 -12.11 0.45 10.74
N ILE A 544 -11.61 -0.69 11.21
CA ILE A 544 -12.36 -1.97 11.22
C ILE A 544 -13.64 -1.85 12.06
N GLU A 545 -13.55 -1.29 13.26
CA GLU A 545 -14.71 -1.15 14.16
C GLU A 545 -15.75 -0.16 13.61
N GLN A 546 -15.30 0.89 12.93
CA GLN A 546 -16.19 1.84 12.25
C GLN A 546 -16.87 1.22 11.02
N TYR A 547 -16.16 0.36 10.29
CA TYR A 547 -16.69 -0.32 9.11
C TYR A 547 -17.68 -1.43 9.49
N THR A 548 -17.30 -2.29 10.44
CA THR A 548 -18.09 -3.46 10.84
C THR A 548 -19.18 -3.16 11.87
N GLY A 549 -19.08 -2.03 12.58
CA GLY A 549 -19.94 -1.72 13.73
C GLY A 549 -19.69 -2.61 14.96
N LYS A 550 -18.68 -3.48 14.93
CA LYS A 550 -18.34 -4.45 15.99
C LYS A 550 -16.94 -4.15 16.53
N LYS A 551 -16.72 -4.44 17.82
CA LYS A 551 -15.37 -4.34 18.42
C LYS A 551 -14.47 -5.46 17.92
N THR A 552 -13.20 -5.14 17.70
CA THR A 552 -12.16 -6.14 17.39
C THR A 552 -11.87 -7.04 18.59
N SER A 553 -11.36 -8.24 18.33
CA SER A 553 -11.01 -9.17 19.41
C SER A 553 -9.89 -8.63 20.30
N ARG A 554 -9.84 -9.16 21.53
CA ARG A 554 -8.80 -8.77 22.48
C ARG A 554 -7.43 -9.22 21.96
N GLY A 555 -6.46 -8.32 21.98
CA GLY A 555 -5.11 -8.63 21.50
C GLY A 555 -4.95 -8.60 19.99
N PHE A 556 -6.02 -8.32 19.23
CA PHE A 556 -5.98 -8.12 17.77
C PHE A 556 -4.80 -7.22 17.35
N GLN A 557 -4.11 -7.57 16.26
CA GLN A 557 -2.94 -6.84 15.71
C GLN A 557 -1.77 -6.63 16.67
N THR A 558 -1.66 -7.43 17.74
CA THR A 558 -0.43 -7.49 18.54
C THR A 558 0.53 -8.49 17.93
N THR A 559 1.83 -8.36 18.24
CA THR A 559 2.84 -9.34 17.84
C THR A 559 2.46 -10.76 18.27
N ARG A 560 1.91 -10.93 19.48
CA ARG A 560 1.41 -12.22 19.97
C ARG A 560 0.26 -12.75 19.11
N TRP A 561 -0.72 -11.90 18.79
CA TRP A 561 -1.83 -12.31 17.93
C TRP A 561 -1.34 -12.70 16.53
N LEU A 562 -0.37 -11.97 15.96
CA LEU A 562 0.24 -12.32 14.68
C LEU A 562 1.04 -13.62 14.75
N GLU A 563 1.70 -13.92 15.87
CA GLU A 563 2.39 -15.19 16.11
C GLU A 563 1.39 -16.36 16.16
N GLU A 564 0.30 -16.20 16.92
CA GLU A 564 -0.80 -17.17 17.00
C GLU A 564 -1.45 -17.42 15.62
N LYS A 565 -1.44 -16.43 14.72
CA LYS A 565 -1.91 -16.58 13.32
C LYS A 565 -0.82 -17.02 12.33
N GLY A 566 0.42 -17.22 12.78
CA GLY A 566 1.52 -17.71 11.94
C GLY A 566 2.23 -16.66 11.08
N TYR A 567 1.93 -15.36 11.26
CA TYR A 567 2.54 -14.27 10.50
C TYR A 567 3.79 -13.69 11.17
N ALA A 568 3.88 -13.70 12.51
CA ALA A 568 5.06 -13.23 13.23
C ALA A 568 5.99 -14.38 13.64
N LYS A 569 6.92 -14.76 12.75
CA LYS A 569 7.84 -15.90 12.97
C LYS A 569 9.09 -15.56 13.80
N HIS A 570 9.54 -14.32 13.76
CA HIS A 570 10.75 -13.89 14.47
C HIS A 570 10.42 -12.68 15.33
N ILE A 571 10.40 -12.89 16.65
CA ILE A 571 10.10 -11.84 17.61
C ILE A 571 11.38 -11.44 18.33
N VAL A 572 11.61 -10.13 18.47
CA VAL A 572 12.83 -9.59 19.09
C VAL A 572 12.52 -8.41 19.99
N LYS A 573 13.21 -8.34 21.13
CA LYS A 573 13.19 -7.16 21.98
C LYS A 573 14.19 -6.12 21.49
N PRO A 574 13.92 -4.80 21.61
CA PRO A 574 14.85 -3.76 21.16
C PRO A 574 16.29 -3.93 21.67
N GLU A 575 16.49 -4.36 22.93
CA GLU A 575 17.83 -4.60 23.50
C GLU A 575 18.62 -5.72 22.83
N ASN A 576 17.94 -6.67 22.18
CA ASN A 576 18.55 -7.84 21.52
C ASN A 576 18.62 -7.67 19.99
N LEU A 577 18.19 -6.52 19.46
CA LEU A 577 18.00 -6.29 18.04
C LEU A 577 19.31 -6.45 17.25
N ARG A 578 20.39 -5.77 17.67
CA ARG A 578 21.71 -5.87 17.01
C ARG A 578 22.21 -7.32 16.91
N HIS A 579 22.11 -8.08 18.00
CA HIS A 579 22.52 -9.48 18.00
C HIS A 579 21.66 -10.35 17.09
N ARG A 580 20.34 -10.12 17.06
CA ARG A 580 19.47 -10.86 16.14
C ARG A 580 19.77 -10.54 14.67
N LEU A 581 20.07 -9.28 14.37
CA LEU A 581 20.46 -8.85 13.02
C LEU A 581 21.76 -9.53 12.57
N SER A 582 22.78 -9.60 13.44
CA SER A 582 24.05 -10.26 13.09
C SER A 582 23.86 -11.72 12.72
N LEU A 583 23.04 -12.46 13.49
CA LEU A 583 22.74 -13.87 13.20
C LEU A 583 22.08 -14.06 11.82
N ILE A 584 21.18 -13.16 11.42
CA ILE A 584 20.54 -13.22 10.11
C ILE A 584 21.55 -12.92 9.00
N ILE A 585 22.38 -11.90 9.17
CA ILE A 585 23.39 -11.54 8.17
C ILE A 585 24.42 -12.67 8.00
N GLU A 586 24.87 -13.27 9.10
CA GLU A 586 25.80 -14.41 9.09
C GLU A 586 25.18 -15.65 8.45
N ALA A 587 23.92 -15.97 8.76
CA ALA A 587 23.22 -17.09 8.15
C ALA A 587 23.12 -16.94 6.63
N HIS A 588 22.77 -15.74 6.16
CA HIS A 588 22.69 -15.43 4.73
C HIS A 588 24.03 -15.58 4.02
N ARG A 589 25.12 -15.10 4.64
CA ARG A 589 26.48 -15.27 4.10
C ARG A 589 26.89 -16.73 3.95
N LYS A 590 26.52 -17.58 4.92
CA LYS A 590 26.80 -19.02 4.86
C LYS A 590 26.06 -19.69 3.70
N THR A 591 24.80 -19.32 3.46
CA THR A 591 24.00 -19.83 2.33
C THR A 591 24.57 -19.46 0.97
N ILE A 592 25.22 -18.30 0.83
CA ILE A 592 25.88 -17.89 -0.43
C ILE A 592 27.23 -18.61 -0.63
N ALA A 593 27.91 -18.95 0.46
CA ALA A 593 29.21 -19.61 0.40
C ALA A 593 29.12 -21.13 0.16
N SER A 594 27.95 -21.73 0.40
CA SER A 594 27.62 -23.13 0.11
C SER A 594 27.00 -23.27 -1.28
#